data_AF-A0A1F4REF8-F1
#
_entry.id   AF-A0A1F4REF8-F1
#
_cell.length_a   1.000
_cell.length_b   1.000
_cell.length_c   1.000
_cell.angle_alpha   90.00
_cell.angle_beta   90.00
_cell.angle_gamma   90.00
#
_symmetry.space_group_name_H-M   'P 1'
#
loop_
_entity.id
_entity.type
_entity.pdbx_description
1 polymer ?
#
loop_
_entity_poly.entity_id
_entity_poly.type
_entity_poly.pdbx_seq_one_letter_code
_entity_poly.pdbx_strand_id
1 'polypeptide(L)'
;MPAEPEHGQNEVWANPPLNVRVVNHYFEQVAVDCFDGIITEEGIFDKRDLEKIVGGKSYHSALVSKLAELGKQSQGNPGIF
;
A
#
# COMPACT_ATOMS: atom_id res chain seq x y z
N MET A 1 1.31 7.36 -3.16
CA MET A 1 0.24 6.48 -3.68
C MET A 1 -1.06 6.84 -2.97
N PRO A 2 -2.25 6.57 -3.54
CA PRO A 2 -3.51 6.66 -2.80
C PRO A 2 -3.51 5.85 -1.50
N ALA A 3 -4.36 6.24 -0.55
CA ALA A 3 -4.75 5.39 0.56
C ALA A 3 -5.49 4.15 0.03
N GLU A 4 -5.33 3.01 0.72
CA GLU A 4 -6.09 1.80 0.42
C GLU A 4 -7.60 2.09 0.61
N PRO A 5 -8.49 1.53 -0.23
CA PRO A 5 -9.92 1.59 0.02
C PRO A 5 -10.31 0.93 1.34
N GLU A 6 -11.34 1.48 2.00
CA GLU A 6 -11.95 0.89 3.20
C GLU A 6 -12.63 -0.45 2.86
N HIS A 7 -12.43 -1.45 3.72
CA HIS A 7 -13.06 -2.77 3.65
C HIS A 7 -14.31 -2.84 4.54
N GLY A 8 -14.99 -3.99 4.53
CA GLY A 8 -16.24 -4.19 5.26
C GLY A 8 -16.07 -3.97 6.77
N GLN A 9 -16.79 -2.98 7.33
CA GLN A 9 -16.76 -2.70 8.77
C GLN A 9 -17.20 -3.90 9.63
N ASN A 10 -18.06 -4.76 9.08
CA ASN A 10 -18.60 -5.94 9.73
C ASN A 10 -17.55 -7.04 9.97
N GLU A 11 -16.40 -6.98 9.29
CA GLU A 11 -15.26 -7.85 9.53
C GLU A 11 -14.55 -7.50 10.84
N VAL A 12 -14.57 -6.21 11.22
CA VAL A 12 -13.98 -5.70 12.46
C VAL A 12 -15.00 -5.75 13.59
N TRP A 13 -16.22 -5.25 13.33
CA TRP A 13 -17.30 -5.23 14.32
C TRP A 13 -18.66 -5.30 13.64
N ALA A 14 -19.38 -6.40 13.86
CA ALA A 14 -20.67 -6.65 13.21
C ALA A 14 -21.78 -5.65 13.60
N ASN A 15 -21.80 -5.15 14.85
CA ASN A 15 -22.86 -4.28 15.37
C ASN A 15 -22.28 -3.15 16.25
N PRO A 16 -21.62 -2.14 15.65
CA PRO A 16 -21.15 -0.98 16.39
C PRO A 16 -22.34 -0.10 16.84
N PRO A 17 -22.23 0.63 17.95
CA PRO A 17 -23.21 1.64 18.34
C PRO A 17 -23.41 2.70 17.25
N LEU A 18 -24.59 3.34 17.21
CA LEU A 18 -25.00 4.32 16.17
C LEU A 18 -24.05 5.52 16.02
N ASN A 19 -23.26 5.84 17.04
CA ASN A 19 -22.32 6.95 17.06
C ASN A 19 -20.85 6.53 16.85
N VAL A 20 -20.61 5.28 16.43
CA VAL A 20 -19.27 4.73 16.21
C VAL A 20 -19.09 4.42 14.74
N ARG A 21 -18.08 5.06 14.13
CA ARG A 21 -17.61 4.73 12.78
C ARG A 21 -16.48 3.73 12.88
N VAL A 22 -16.59 2.63 12.15
CA VAL A 22 -15.53 1.62 12.03
C VAL A 22 -14.84 1.83 10.69
N VAL A 23 -13.51 2.01 10.73
CA VAL A 23 -12.65 2.14 9.54
C VAL A 23 -11.78 0.91 9.48
N ASN A 24 -11.80 0.21 8.34
CA ASN A 24 -11.07 -1.05 8.15
C ASN A 24 -10.13 -0.92 6.94
N HIS A 25 -8.83 -0.78 7.20
CA HIS A 25 -7.78 -0.88 6.17
C HIS A 25 -6.93 -2.12 6.47
N TYR A 26 -6.56 -2.87 5.45
CA TYR A 26 -5.74 -4.07 5.63
C TYR A 26 -4.25 -3.75 5.62
N PHE A 27 -3.87 -2.70 4.89
CA PHE A 27 -2.50 -2.30 4.69
C PHE A 27 -2.32 -0.82 4.99
N GLU A 28 -1.13 -0.51 5.51
CA GLU A 28 -0.67 0.83 5.78
C GLU A 28 0.63 1.06 5.01
N GLN A 29 0.80 2.28 4.49
CA GLN A 29 2.09 2.70 3.93
C GLN A 29 3.02 3.11 5.06
N VAL A 30 4.18 2.45 5.14
CA VAL A 30 5.25 2.82 6.05
C VAL A 30 6.35 3.50 5.26
N ALA A 31 6.78 4.69 5.73
CA ALA A 31 7.88 5.42 5.11
C ALA A 31 9.18 4.59 5.19
N VAL A 32 9.97 4.60 4.11
CA VAL A 32 11.20 3.80 4.03
C VAL A 32 12.20 4.14 5.14
N ASP A 33 12.21 5.38 5.61
CA ASP A 33 13.07 5.86 6.70
C ASP A 33 12.72 5.27 8.07
N CYS A 34 11.55 4.62 8.22
CA CYS A 34 11.16 3.92 9.44
C CYS A 34 11.75 2.50 9.54
N PHE A 35 12.41 1.99 8.50
CA PHE A 35 13.03 0.68 8.50
C PHE A 35 14.54 0.76 8.76
N ASP A 36 15.05 -0.09 9.66
CA ASP A 36 16.49 -0.29 9.84
C ASP A 36 17.11 -1.09 8.68
N GLY A 37 16.31 -1.95 8.05
CA GLY A 37 16.69 -2.73 6.88
C GLY A 37 15.61 -3.71 6.44
N ILE A 38 15.81 -4.32 5.27
CA ILE A 38 14.92 -5.35 4.71
C ILE A 38 15.70 -6.65 4.62
N ILE A 39 15.09 -7.73 5.12
CA ILE A 39 15.64 -9.08 5.07
C ILE A 39 15.00 -9.80 3.88
N THR A 40 15.84 -10.40 3.03
CA THR A 40 15.43 -11.14 1.84
C THR A 40 16.23 -12.45 1.73
N GLU A 41 15.93 -13.26 0.73
CA GLU A 41 16.70 -14.45 0.36
C GLU A 41 18.14 -14.13 -0.10
N GLU A 42 18.40 -12.90 -0.55
CA GLU A 42 19.72 -12.45 -1.01
C GLU A 42 20.57 -11.86 0.13
N GLY A 43 19.98 -11.66 1.31
CA GLY A 43 20.65 -11.08 2.48
C GLY A 43 19.86 -9.95 3.13
N ILE A 44 20.56 -9.15 3.94
CA ILE A 44 20.02 -7.99 4.66
C ILE A 44 20.45 -6.73 3.94
N PHE A 45 19.50 -5.84 3.66
CA PHE A 45 19.73 -4.58 2.96
C PHE A 45 19.37 -3.39 3.83
N ASP A 46 20.25 -2.40 3.89
CA ASP A 46 19.94 -1.13 4.53
C ASP A 46 19.16 -0.21 3.57
N LYS A 47 18.60 0.86 4.11
CA LYS A 47 17.78 1.82 3.35
C LYS A 47 18.47 2.41 2.09
N ARG A 48 19.80 2.54 2.08
CA ARG A 48 20.59 3.09 0.96
C ARG A 48 20.74 2.08 -0.17
N ASP A 49 20.64 0.80 0.14
CA ASP A 49 20.75 -0.28 -0.84
C ASP A 49 19.41 -0.57 -1.51
N LEU A 50 18.29 -0.22 -0.87
CA LEU A 50 16.94 -0.47 -1.39
C LEU A 50 16.70 0.17 -2.77
N GLU A 51 17.13 1.41 -2.98
CA GLU A 51 16.97 2.08 -4.28
C GLU A 51 17.72 1.34 -5.40
N LYS A 52 18.91 0.81 -5.11
CA LYS A 52 19.72 0.05 -6.07
C LYS A 52 19.09 -1.29 -6.41
N ILE A 53 18.50 -1.97 -5.42
CA ILE A 53 17.86 -3.28 -5.59
C ILE A 53 16.58 -3.13 -6.42
N VAL A 54 15.73 -2.17 -6.06
CA VAL A 54 14.49 -1.91 -6.78
C VAL A 54 14.79 -1.49 -8.22
N GLY A 55 15.81 -0.66 -8.44
CA GLY A 55 16.24 -0.25 -9.78
C GLY A 55 16.89 -1.36 -10.61
N GLY A 56 17.50 -2.36 -9.96
CA GLY A 56 18.20 -3.48 -10.62
C GLY A 56 17.34 -4.70 -10.91
N LYS A 57 16.13 -4.79 -10.32
CA LYS A 57 15.23 -5.93 -10.53
C LYS A 57 14.30 -5.70 -11.73
N SER A 58 14.32 -6.62 -12.69
CA SER A 58 13.35 -6.65 -13.79
C SER A 58 12.02 -7.21 -13.31
N TYR A 59 11.03 -6.34 -13.18
CA TYR A 59 9.65 -6.75 -12.91
C TYR A 59 9.00 -7.24 -14.20
N HIS A 60 8.20 -8.31 -14.09
CA HIS A 60 7.39 -8.76 -15.21
C HIS A 60 6.46 -7.61 -15.66
N SER A 61 6.46 -7.26 -16.94
CA SER A 61 5.80 -6.06 -17.49
C SER A 61 4.32 -5.96 -17.11
N ALA A 62 3.63 -7.10 -17.01
CA ALA A 62 2.24 -7.18 -16.56
C ALA A 62 2.01 -6.59 -15.14
N LEU A 63 2.97 -6.71 -14.22
CA LEU A 63 2.88 -6.13 -12.86
C LEU A 63 3.08 -4.62 -12.88
N VAL A 64 3.96 -4.14 -13.76
CA VAL A 64 4.22 -2.70 -13.95
C VAL A 64 3.01 -2.00 -14.56
N SER A 65 2.40 -2.59 -15.59
CA SER A 65 1.19 -2.06 -16.23
C SER A 65 0.03 -1.96 -15.25
N LYS A 66 -0.16 -2.99 -14.41
CA LYS A 66 -1.26 -3.02 -13.42
C LYS A 66 -1.07 -1.97 -12.32
N LEU A 67 0.16 -1.71 -11.86
CA LEU A 67 0.44 -0.61 -10.93
C LEU A 67 0.20 0.77 -11.55
N ALA A 68 0.55 0.94 -12.83
CA ALA A 68 0.28 2.19 -13.57
C ALA A 68 -1.23 2.44 -13.77
N GLU A 69 -2.02 1.39 -13.98
CA GLU A 69 -3.48 1.47 -14.08
C GLU A 69 -4.14 1.82 -12.73
N LEU A 70 -3.70 1.18 -11.64
CA LEU A 70 -4.18 1.47 -10.28
C LEU A 70 -3.83 2.90 -9.83
N GLY A 71 -2.65 3.40 -10.22
CA GLY A 71 -2.26 4.80 -9.97
C GLY A 71 -3.14 5.81 -10.72
N LYS A 72 -3.61 5.47 -11.93
CA LYS A 72 -4.52 6.32 -12.72
C LYS A 72 -5.94 6.32 -12.17
N GLN A 73 -6.43 5.19 -11.64
CA GLN A 73 -7.76 5.12 -11.02
C GLN A 73 -7.87 5.99 -9.76
N SER A 74 -6.77 6.15 -9.02
CA SER A 74 -6.74 7.05 -7.85
C SER A 74 -6.76 8.54 -8.18
N GLN A 75 -6.34 8.95 -9.38
CA GLN A 75 -6.37 10.36 -9.79
C GLN A 75 -7.70 10.77 -10.44
N GLY A 76 -8.65 9.84 -10.58
CA GLY A 76 -9.89 10.02 -11.31
C GLY A 76 -11.13 10.38 -10.49
N ASN A 77 -11.05 10.58 -9.17
CA ASN A 77 -12.22 10.93 -8.36
C ASN A 77 -12.11 12.32 -7.70
N PRO A 78 -12.27 13.41 -8.47
CA PRO A 78 -12.50 14.73 -7.89
C PRO A 78 -13.97 14.84 -7.51
N GLY A 79 -14.28 14.58 -6.24
CA GLY A 79 -15.50 15.05 -5.57
C GLY A 79 -16.84 14.51 -6.11
N ILE A 80 -17.51 13.69 -5.31
CA ILE A 80 -18.97 13.65 -5.30
C ILE A 80 -19.41 13.76 -3.84
N PHE A 81 -20.33 14.70 -3.63
CA PHE A 81 -20.97 15.20 -2.41
C PHE A 81 -21.29 14.17 -1.33
#